data_AF-A0A2D7XD40-F1
#
_entry.id   AF-A0A2D7XD40-F1
#
_cell.length_a   1.000
_cell.length_b   1.000
_cell.length_c   1.000
_cell.angle_alpha   90.00
_cell.angle_beta   90.00
_cell.angle_gamma   90.00
#
_symmetry.space_group_name_H-M   'P 1'
#
loop_
_entity.id
_entity.type
_entity.pdbx_description
1 polymer ?
#
loop_
_entity_poly.entity_id
_entity_poly.type
_entity_poly.pdbx_seq_one_letter_code
_entity_poly.pdbx_strand_id
1 'polypeptide(L)'
;MSNQPAKPAAQEVAIDASRIGLPRAQGLYNPINEHDACGVGFVAHIKGKATHAIIQQGLKILENLDHRGAVGADELMGDGAGILIQIPDALYREELATQGIELPPPGEYGVAMVFLPKETASRLACERELERAVRDEGQVVLGWRDVPVDSEMPMSPT
;
A
#
# COMPACT_ATOMS: atom_id res chain seq x y z
N MET A 1 -51.84 -31.89 18.32
CA MET A 1 -52.05 -30.43 18.43
C MET A 1 -50.71 -29.76 18.19
N SER A 2 -50.68 -28.97 17.11
CA SER A 2 -49.52 -28.27 16.57
C SER A 2 -49.04 -27.17 17.52
N ASN A 3 -47.73 -27.00 17.65
CA ASN A 3 -47.18 -25.66 17.86
C ASN A 3 -45.74 -25.58 17.34
N GLN A 4 -45.57 -25.15 16.09
CA GLN A 4 -44.29 -24.65 15.59
C GLN A 4 -44.09 -23.22 16.10
N PRO A 5 -42.89 -22.84 16.59
CA PRO A 5 -42.61 -21.43 16.85
C PRO A 5 -42.55 -20.68 15.51
N ALA A 6 -43.28 -19.58 15.43
CA ALA A 6 -43.30 -18.68 14.28
C ALA A 6 -41.89 -18.13 14.01
N LYS A 7 -41.44 -18.19 12.75
CA LYS A 7 -40.27 -17.43 12.29
C LYS A 7 -40.49 -15.94 12.57
N PRO A 8 -39.52 -15.22 13.13
CA PRO A 8 -39.63 -13.77 13.23
C PRO A 8 -39.65 -13.21 11.81
N ALA A 9 -40.59 -12.31 11.54
CA ALA A 9 -40.63 -11.55 10.30
C ALA A 9 -39.32 -10.76 10.17
N ALA A 10 -38.64 -10.88 9.03
CA ALA A 10 -37.51 -10.03 8.71
C ALA A 10 -38.02 -8.58 8.70
N GLN A 11 -37.60 -7.78 9.69
CA GLN A 11 -37.78 -6.34 9.65
C GLN A 11 -36.87 -5.82 8.54
N GLU A 12 -37.49 -5.27 7.50
CA GLU A 12 -36.81 -4.53 6.45
C GLU A 12 -36.18 -3.30 7.10
N VAL A 13 -34.88 -3.38 7.41
CA VAL A 13 -34.12 -2.23 7.88
C VAL A 13 -34.01 -1.28 6.71
N ALA A 14 -34.90 -0.29 6.66
CA ALA A 14 -34.77 0.82 5.75
C ALA A 14 -33.38 1.45 5.97
N ILE A 15 -32.51 1.29 4.99
CA ILE A 15 -31.26 2.04 4.89
C ILE A 15 -31.63 3.50 4.74
N ASP A 16 -31.60 4.22 5.85
CA ASP A 16 -31.76 5.66 5.87
C ASP A 16 -30.60 6.30 5.10
N ALA A 17 -30.89 6.75 3.88
CA ALA A 17 -29.96 7.46 3.02
C ALA A 17 -29.41 8.74 3.67
N SER A 18 -30.00 9.22 4.78
CA SER A 18 -29.46 10.31 5.58
C SER A 18 -28.18 9.95 6.35
N ARG A 19 -27.81 8.66 6.42
CA ARG A 19 -26.53 8.20 6.96
C ARG A 19 -25.34 8.37 6.00
N ILE A 20 -25.58 8.79 4.77
CA ILE A 20 -24.53 9.05 3.76
C ILE A 20 -24.18 10.54 3.77
N GLY A 21 -23.83 11.07 4.95
CA GLY A 21 -23.49 12.48 5.12
C GLY A 21 -22.78 12.74 6.44
N LEU A 22 -22.12 13.89 6.53
CA LEU A 22 -21.47 14.33 7.76
C LEU A 22 -22.49 14.47 8.90
N PRO A 23 -22.11 14.20 10.17
CA PRO A 23 -22.98 14.39 11.32
C PRO A 23 -23.56 15.81 11.35
N ARG A 24 -24.71 16.00 12.01
CA ARG A 24 -25.23 17.37 12.23
C ARG A 24 -24.32 18.13 13.18
N ALA A 25 -24.26 19.45 13.03
CA ALA A 25 -23.53 20.32 13.95
C ALA A 25 -23.97 20.05 15.40
N GLN A 26 -23.01 19.78 16.28
CA GLN A 26 -23.25 19.46 17.70
C GLN A 26 -22.10 19.92 18.58
N GLY A 27 -22.38 20.69 19.64
CA GLY A 27 -21.32 21.29 20.46
C GLY A 27 -20.40 22.19 19.64
N LEU A 28 -19.08 21.96 19.70
CA LEU A 28 -18.08 22.67 18.89
C LEU A 28 -17.90 22.09 17.47
N TYR A 29 -18.56 20.97 17.16
CA TYR A 29 -18.50 20.37 15.83
C TYR A 29 -19.33 21.16 14.83
N ASN A 30 -18.68 21.69 13.79
CA ASN A 30 -19.32 22.30 12.64
C ASN A 30 -18.95 21.48 11.38
N PRO A 31 -19.92 20.83 10.71
CA PRO A 31 -19.67 19.98 9.53
C PRO A 31 -18.99 20.73 8.37
N ILE A 32 -19.09 22.06 8.32
CA ILE A 32 -18.41 22.89 7.31
C ILE A 32 -16.88 22.85 7.46
N ASN A 33 -16.39 22.56 8.67
CA ASN A 33 -14.97 22.48 8.97
C ASN A 33 -14.42 21.05 8.86
N GLU A 34 -15.23 20.07 8.45
CA GLU A 34 -14.76 18.70 8.24
C GLU A 34 -13.99 18.60 6.92
N HIS A 35 -12.74 18.16 7.00
CA HIS A 35 -11.90 17.96 5.83
C HIS A 35 -11.11 16.65 5.98
N ASP A 36 -11.15 15.81 4.95
CA ASP A 36 -10.29 14.62 4.89
C ASP A 36 -8.81 15.04 4.78
N ALA A 37 -8.00 14.54 5.71
CA ALA A 37 -6.58 14.85 5.84
C ALA A 37 -5.68 13.90 5.02
N CYS A 38 -6.16 13.29 3.93
CA CYS A 38 -5.32 12.42 3.08
C CYS A 38 -5.51 12.71 1.59
N GLY A 39 -4.40 12.95 0.90
CA GLY A 39 -4.33 13.12 -0.55
C GLY A 39 -4.17 11.80 -1.30
N VAL A 40 -4.89 11.64 -2.41
CA VAL A 40 -4.67 10.56 -3.38
C VAL A 40 -4.70 11.14 -4.79
N GLY A 41 -3.87 10.60 -5.67
CA GLY A 41 -3.90 10.90 -7.09
C GLY A 41 -3.37 9.73 -7.90
N PHE A 42 -3.63 9.76 -9.20
CA PHE A 42 -3.14 8.73 -10.12
C PHE A 42 -2.73 9.37 -11.44
N VAL A 43 -1.84 8.69 -12.15
CA VAL A 43 -1.39 9.05 -13.49
C VAL A 43 -1.43 7.80 -14.35
N ALA A 44 -1.99 7.93 -15.54
CA ALA A 44 -2.05 6.83 -16.50
C ALA A 44 -1.69 7.35 -17.90
N HIS A 45 -0.91 6.57 -18.64
CA HIS A 45 -0.70 6.84 -20.05
C HIS A 45 -1.87 6.25 -20.86
N ILE A 46 -2.66 7.10 -21.53
CA ILE A 46 -3.91 6.69 -22.22
C ILE A 46 -3.69 5.53 -23.21
N LYS A 47 -2.55 5.52 -23.92
CA LYS A 47 -2.18 4.44 -24.86
C LYS A 47 -1.47 3.24 -24.22
N GLY A 48 -1.41 3.16 -22.89
CA GLY A 48 -0.77 2.06 -22.16
C GLY A 48 0.75 1.96 -22.31
N LYS A 49 1.45 3.03 -22.72
CA LYS A 49 2.92 2.99 -22.87
C LYS A 49 3.58 3.20 -21.51
N ALA A 50 4.38 2.22 -21.08
CA ALA A 50 5.24 2.36 -19.91
C ALA A 50 6.34 3.39 -20.18
N THR A 51 6.51 4.34 -19.26
CA THR A 51 7.57 5.35 -19.32
C THR A 51 7.88 5.87 -17.92
N HIS A 52 9.16 6.18 -17.67
CA HIS A 52 9.61 6.78 -16.42
C HIS A 52 8.95 8.14 -16.14
N ALA A 53 8.45 8.83 -17.17
CA ALA A 53 7.71 10.09 -16.99
C ALA A 53 6.45 9.93 -16.12
N ILE A 54 5.78 8.77 -16.16
CA ILE A 54 4.61 8.50 -15.30
C ILE A 54 5.01 8.45 -13.82
N ILE A 55 6.18 7.86 -13.53
CA ILE A 55 6.73 7.80 -12.17
C ILE A 55 7.04 9.21 -11.67
N GLN A 56 7.72 10.02 -12.47
CA GLN A 56 8.02 11.41 -12.14
C GLN A 56 6.75 12.23 -11.89
N GLN A 57 5.71 12.03 -12.69
CA GLN A 57 4.42 12.68 -12.48
C GLN A 57 3.73 12.21 -11.19
N GLY A 58 3.80 10.91 -10.87
CA GLY A 58 3.28 10.36 -9.61
C GLY A 58 4.00 10.93 -8.38
N LEU A 59 5.33 11.01 -8.41
CA LEU A 59 6.12 11.67 -7.37
C LEU A 59 5.76 13.16 -7.25
N LYS A 60 5.55 13.85 -8.38
CA LYS A 60 5.12 15.24 -8.37
C LYS A 60 3.75 15.45 -7.73
N ILE A 61 2.84 14.48 -7.86
CA ILE A 61 1.57 14.51 -7.14
C ILE A 61 1.83 14.44 -5.63
N LEU A 62 2.67 13.52 -5.16
CA LEU A 62 3.01 13.40 -3.74
C LEU A 62 3.62 14.69 -3.18
N GLU A 63 4.57 15.30 -3.88
CA GLU A 63 5.13 16.61 -3.53
C GLU A 63 4.04 17.69 -3.38
N ASN A 64 3.03 17.67 -4.25
CA ASN A 64 1.96 18.65 -4.22
C ASN A 64 0.89 18.33 -3.17
N LEU A 65 0.87 17.13 -2.61
CA LEU A 65 -0.06 16.70 -1.56
C LEU A 65 0.50 16.89 -0.15
N ASP A 66 1.71 17.43 -0.02
CA ASP A 66 2.38 17.68 1.27
C ASP A 66 1.52 18.49 2.25
N HIS A 67 0.79 19.50 1.76
CA HIS A 67 -0.17 20.30 2.55
C HIS A 67 -1.36 19.50 3.10
N ARG A 68 -1.56 18.26 2.64
CA ARG A 68 -2.56 17.31 3.13
C ARG A 68 -1.92 16.17 3.92
N GLY A 69 -0.61 16.17 4.11
CA GLY A 69 0.05 15.26 5.02
C GLY A 69 -0.26 15.64 6.46
N ALA A 70 -0.38 14.65 7.34
CA ALA A 70 -0.26 14.90 8.76
C ALA A 70 1.20 15.29 9.02
N VAL A 71 1.42 16.58 9.31
CA VAL A 71 2.70 17.07 9.79
C VAL A 71 2.70 16.83 11.29
N GLY A 72 3.63 16.00 11.77
CA GLY A 72 3.82 15.79 13.20
C GLY A 72 4.31 17.07 13.90
N ALA A 73 4.66 16.97 15.18
CA ALA A 73 5.36 18.06 15.88
C ALA A 73 6.79 18.33 15.33
N ASP A 74 7.19 17.59 14.30
CA ASP A 74 8.53 17.44 13.82
C ASP A 74 8.54 17.51 12.29
N GLU A 75 9.27 18.49 11.76
CA GLU A 75 9.28 18.84 10.33
C GLU A 75 9.86 17.74 9.43
N LEU A 76 10.69 16.82 9.95
CA LEU A 76 11.26 15.71 9.16
C LEU A 76 10.48 14.39 9.33
N MET A 77 9.42 14.37 10.14
CA MET A 77 8.63 13.17 10.39
C MET A 77 7.24 13.31 9.78
N GLY A 78 6.97 12.49 8.75
CA GLY A 78 5.65 12.33 8.17
C GLY A 78 5.02 10.98 8.55
N ASP A 79 3.70 10.92 8.58
CA ASP A 79 2.95 9.69 8.88
C ASP A 79 3.10 8.61 7.80
N GLY A 80 3.35 9.02 6.55
CA GLY A 80 3.66 8.12 5.45
C GLY A 80 3.30 8.66 4.08
N ALA A 81 4.08 8.28 3.07
CA ALA A 81 3.81 8.52 1.66
C ALA A 81 4.14 7.26 0.85
N GLY A 82 3.48 7.06 -0.28
CA GLY A 82 3.71 5.89 -1.11
C GLY A 82 3.20 6.04 -2.53
N ILE A 83 3.80 5.28 -3.44
CA ILE A 83 3.36 5.15 -4.83
C ILE A 83 3.23 3.67 -5.17
N LEU A 84 2.11 3.30 -5.79
CA LEU A 84 1.92 1.97 -6.37
C LEU A 84 2.20 2.03 -7.87
N ILE A 85 3.08 1.16 -8.34
CA ILE A 85 3.51 1.12 -9.74
C ILE A 85 3.38 -0.31 -10.28
N GLN A 86 3.42 -0.44 -11.60
CA GLN A 86 3.59 -1.74 -12.24
C GLN A 86 4.99 -2.30 -11.92
N ILE A 87 5.13 -3.63 -11.99
CA ILE A 87 6.44 -4.30 -11.79
C ILE A 87 7.46 -3.70 -12.77
N PRO A 88 8.56 -3.08 -12.29
CA PRO A 88 9.57 -2.47 -13.15
C PRO A 88 10.52 -3.54 -13.72
N ASP A 89 10.03 -4.34 -14.68
CA ASP A 89 10.74 -5.52 -15.21
C ASP A 89 12.17 -5.24 -15.63
N ALA A 90 12.42 -4.15 -16.36
CA ALA A 90 13.75 -3.79 -16.83
C ALA A 90 14.75 -3.62 -15.68
N LEU A 91 14.34 -2.95 -14.60
CA LEU A 91 15.15 -2.73 -13.40
C LEU A 91 15.49 -4.07 -12.73
N TYR A 92 14.48 -4.90 -12.47
CA TYR A 92 14.68 -6.17 -11.77
C TYR A 92 15.49 -7.16 -12.59
N ARG A 93 15.27 -7.21 -13.90
CA ARG A 93 16.03 -8.08 -14.81
C ARG A 93 17.49 -7.70 -14.87
N GLU A 94 17.80 -6.40 -14.94
CA GLU A 94 19.18 -5.91 -14.92
C GLU A 94 19.87 -6.24 -13.60
N GLU A 95 19.26 -5.90 -12.47
CA GLU A 95 19.87 -6.08 -11.15
C GLU A 95 20.02 -7.57 -10.76
N LEU A 96 18.99 -8.39 -10.99
CA LEU A 96 19.03 -9.81 -10.61
C LEU A 96 19.94 -10.63 -11.52
N ALA A 97 20.15 -10.22 -12.77
CA ALA A 97 21.17 -10.82 -13.64
C ALA A 97 22.58 -10.69 -13.05
N THR A 98 22.88 -9.59 -12.32
CA THR A 98 24.19 -9.43 -11.64
C THR A 98 24.40 -10.44 -10.51
N GLN A 99 23.31 -11.02 -10.00
CA GLN A 99 23.31 -12.06 -8.96
C GLN A 99 23.21 -13.48 -9.56
N GLY A 100 23.21 -13.60 -10.89
CA GLY A 100 23.07 -14.87 -11.59
C GLY A 100 21.62 -15.40 -11.63
N ILE A 101 20.63 -14.56 -11.36
CA ILE A 101 19.21 -14.93 -11.39
C ILE A 101 18.62 -14.47 -12.72
N GLU A 102 18.12 -15.43 -13.52
CA GLU A 102 17.38 -15.15 -14.75
C GLU A 102 15.88 -15.12 -14.46
N LEU A 103 15.25 -13.96 -14.70
CA LEU A 103 13.82 -13.80 -14.49
C LEU A 103 12.99 -14.41 -15.64
N PRO A 104 11.86 -15.08 -15.33
CA PRO A 104 10.85 -15.43 -16.33
C PRO A 104 10.36 -14.21 -17.15
N PRO A 105 9.64 -14.45 -18.26
CA PRO A 105 8.98 -13.39 -19.00
C PRO A 105 8.06 -12.52 -18.12
N PRO A 106 7.86 -11.23 -18.46
CA PRO A 106 6.91 -10.37 -17.75
C PRO A 106 5.52 -11.00 -17.67
N GLY A 107 4.93 -11.03 -16.47
CA GLY A 107 3.65 -11.67 -16.20
C GLY A 107 3.75 -13.14 -15.76
N GLU A 108 4.93 -13.75 -15.85
CA GLU A 108 5.20 -15.13 -15.38
C GLU A 108 5.99 -15.16 -14.06
N TYR A 109 6.23 -14.01 -13.45
CA TYR A 109 6.80 -13.89 -12.10
C TYR A 109 6.06 -12.84 -11.27
N GLY A 110 6.09 -13.02 -9.95
CA GLY A 110 5.55 -12.09 -8.97
C GLY A 110 6.64 -11.45 -8.12
N VAL A 111 6.33 -10.29 -7.53
CA VAL A 111 7.20 -9.60 -6.58
C VAL A 111 6.44 -9.35 -5.29
N ALA A 112 7.06 -9.69 -4.16
CA ALA A 112 6.57 -9.34 -2.83
C ALA A 112 7.48 -8.24 -2.24
N MET A 113 6.93 -7.06 -2.00
CA MET A 113 7.59 -6.00 -1.24
C MET A 113 7.28 -6.21 0.24
N VAL A 114 8.28 -6.57 1.04
CA VAL A 114 8.08 -6.95 2.44
C VAL A 114 8.97 -6.15 3.38
N PHE A 115 8.42 -5.80 4.54
CA PHE A 115 9.19 -5.28 5.67
C PHE A 115 9.47 -6.41 6.65
N LEU A 116 10.75 -6.59 6.99
CA LEU A 116 11.23 -7.65 7.86
C LEU A 116 11.87 -7.07 9.13
N PRO A 117 11.99 -7.87 10.21
CA PRO A 117 12.73 -7.47 11.39
C PRO A 117 14.17 -7.02 11.07
N LYS A 118 14.66 -6.03 11.83
CA LYS A 118 16.05 -5.56 11.71
C LYS A 118 17.07 -6.58 12.22
N GLU A 119 16.71 -7.34 13.25
CA GLU A 119 17.54 -8.39 13.84
C GLU A 119 17.66 -9.58 12.90
N THR A 120 18.90 -10.04 12.67
CA THR A 120 19.25 -10.97 11.59
C THR A 120 18.59 -12.34 11.74
N ALA A 121 18.55 -12.92 12.94
CA ALA A 121 17.95 -14.24 13.15
C ALA A 121 16.42 -14.21 12.94
N SER A 122 15.77 -13.16 13.42
CA SER A 122 14.33 -12.91 13.23
C SER A 122 14.00 -12.68 11.76
N ARG A 123 14.83 -11.91 11.04
CA ARG A 123 14.70 -11.73 9.59
C ARG A 123 14.76 -13.06 8.86
N LEU A 124 15.79 -13.86 9.11
CA LEU A 124 15.97 -15.17 8.46
C LEU A 124 14.83 -16.14 8.78
N ALA A 125 14.29 -16.09 9.99
CA ALA A 125 13.11 -16.88 10.34
C ALA A 125 11.88 -16.46 9.51
N CYS A 126 11.62 -15.16 9.35
CA CYS A 126 10.54 -14.67 8.51
C CYS A 126 10.72 -15.01 7.03
N GLU A 127 11.95 -14.87 6.49
CA GLU A 127 12.26 -15.25 5.11
C GLU A 127 11.96 -16.73 4.86
N ARG A 128 12.41 -17.61 5.76
CA ARG A 128 12.16 -19.06 5.66
C ARG A 128 10.68 -19.42 5.68
N GLU A 129 9.88 -18.76 6.51
CA GLU A 129 8.42 -18.98 6.52
C GLU A 129 7.76 -18.47 5.24
N LEU A 130 8.22 -17.35 4.68
CA LEU A 130 7.73 -16.86 3.39
C LEU A 130 8.08 -17.83 2.26
N GLU A 131 9.32 -18.32 2.19
CA GLU A 131 9.73 -19.32 1.20
C GLU A 131 8.98 -20.65 1.35
N ARG A 132 8.66 -21.04 2.58
CA ARG A 132 7.82 -22.20 2.84
C ARG A 132 6.41 -21.99 2.28
N ALA A 133 5.77 -20.86 2.58
CA ALA A 133 4.44 -20.55 2.07
C ALA A 133 4.40 -20.54 0.53
N VAL A 134 5.41 -19.93 -0.12
CA VAL A 134 5.52 -19.93 -1.60
C VAL A 134 5.61 -21.35 -2.16
N ARG A 135 6.41 -22.24 -1.52
CA ARG A 135 6.51 -23.65 -1.92
C ARG A 135 5.24 -24.44 -1.68
N ASP A 136 4.54 -24.19 -0.58
CA ASP A 136 3.28 -24.86 -0.24
C ASP A 136 2.19 -24.52 -1.28
N GLU A 137 2.24 -23.34 -1.89
CA GLU A 137 1.41 -22.91 -3.02
C GLU A 137 1.94 -23.39 -4.40
N GLY A 138 2.96 -24.24 -4.43
CA GLY A 138 3.52 -24.82 -5.65
C GLY A 138 4.36 -23.87 -6.50
N GLN A 139 4.79 -22.73 -5.94
CA GLN A 139 5.62 -21.74 -6.61
C GLN A 139 7.10 -21.91 -6.23
N VAL A 140 7.98 -21.21 -6.95
CA VAL A 140 9.43 -21.22 -6.71
C VAL A 140 9.87 -19.81 -6.32
N VAL A 141 10.68 -19.71 -5.26
CA VAL A 141 11.35 -18.46 -4.90
C VAL A 141 12.57 -18.29 -5.81
N LEU A 142 12.54 -17.25 -6.64
CA LEU A 142 13.63 -16.94 -7.58
C LEU A 142 14.84 -16.31 -6.89
N GLY A 143 14.60 -15.53 -5.83
CA GLY A 143 15.64 -14.91 -5.03
C GLY A 143 15.12 -13.77 -4.17
N TRP A 144 16.03 -13.19 -3.40
CA TRP A 144 15.79 -12.03 -2.55
C TRP A 144 16.53 -10.82 -3.12
N ARG A 145 15.91 -9.65 -3.00
CA ARG A 145 16.48 -8.36 -3.41
C ARG A 145 16.37 -7.39 -2.25
N ASP A 146 17.50 -7.01 -1.68
CA ASP A 146 17.55 -5.88 -0.76
C ASP A 146 17.19 -4.60 -1.52
N VAL A 147 16.20 -3.85 -1.02
CA VAL A 147 15.77 -2.60 -1.63
C VAL A 147 16.81 -1.52 -1.28
N PRO A 148 17.44 -0.87 -2.27
CA PRO A 148 18.33 0.25 -2.00
C PRO A 148 17.56 1.37 -1.29
N VAL A 149 18.07 1.79 -0.14
CA VAL A 149 17.54 2.89 0.66
C VAL A 149 18.67 3.84 1.03
N ASP A 150 18.37 5.13 1.13
CA ASP A 150 19.29 6.12 1.66
C ASP A 150 19.11 6.22 3.17
N SER A 151 19.99 5.56 3.93
CA SER A 151 19.99 5.61 5.40
C SER A 151 20.67 6.84 5.98
N GLU A 152 21.31 7.67 5.14
CA GLU A 152 21.97 8.91 5.54
C GLU A 152 21.05 10.13 5.40
N MET A 153 19.86 9.94 4.80
CA MET A 153 18.84 10.97 4.69
C MET A 153 18.56 11.60 6.07
N PRO A 154 18.63 12.94 6.21
CA PRO A 154 18.36 13.60 7.48
C PRO A 154 16.96 13.26 7.98
N MET A 155 16.92 12.56 9.11
CA MET A 155 15.71 12.29 9.88
C MET A 155 15.83 13.00 11.21
N SER A 156 14.70 13.38 11.77
CA SER A 156 14.72 13.99 13.09
C SER A 156 15.16 13.03 14.18
N PRO A 157 15.69 13.56 15.31
CA PRO A 157 16.15 12.74 16.41
C PRO A 157 15.03 11.81 16.91
N THR A 158 15.34 10.52 17.03
CA THR A 158 14.43 9.51 17.59
C THR A 158 14.70 9.29 19.07
#